data_AF-A0A3D4PL86-F1
#
_entry.id   AF-A0A3D4PL86-F1
#
_cell.length_a   1.000
_cell.length_b   1.000
_cell.length_c   1.000
_cell.angle_alpha   90.00
_cell.angle_beta   90.00
_cell.angle_gamma   90.00
#
_symmetry.space_group_name_H-M   'P 1'
#
loop_
_entity.id
_entity.type
_entity.pdbx_description
1 polymer ?
#
loop_
_entity_poly.entity_id
_entity_poly.type
_entity_poly.pdbx_seq_one_letter_code
_entity_poly.pdbx_strand_id
1 'polypeptide(L)'
;MSCRLLGADGEYARALQLGKAVKNAIKTRVGIALRSSVGLAPNRLLAKVASNMQKPDGLTLIRPTDLPDCLHQLELTDLPGIGKQMEKRFHRAGIFT
;
A
#
# COMPACT_ATOMS: atom_id res chain seq x y z
N MET A 1 -7.76 7.27 2.05
CA MET A 1 -7.40 8.46 1.25
C MET A 1 -6.27 8.09 0.30
N SER A 2 -6.18 8.71 -0.88
CA SER A 2 -5.08 8.49 -1.84
C SER A 2 -4.76 9.81 -2.54
N CYS A 3 -3.48 10.09 -2.78
CA CYS A 3 -3.02 11.27 -3.51
C CYS A 3 -2.32 10.82 -4.79
N ARG A 4 -2.53 11.53 -5.91
CA ARG A 4 -1.76 11.34 -7.14
C ARG A 4 -0.57 12.27 -7.09
N LEU A 5 0.63 11.72 -7.24
CA LEU A 5 1.86 12.51 -7.35
C LEU A 5 2.07 12.92 -8.81
N LEU A 6 2.46 14.17 -9.03
CA LEU A 6 2.61 14.77 -10.37
C LEU A 6 4.01 15.39 -10.49
N GLY A 7 4.54 15.42 -11.71
CA GLY A 7 5.86 16.01 -12.00
C GLY A 7 6.96 15.40 -11.14
N ALA A 8 7.78 16.26 -10.53
CA ALA A 8 8.89 15.90 -9.67
C ALA A 8 8.50 15.03 -8.46
N ASP A 9 7.27 15.16 -7.95
CA ASP A 9 6.81 14.34 -6.81
C ASP A 9 6.64 12.86 -7.19
N GLY A 10 6.53 12.56 -8.49
CA GLY A 10 6.51 11.20 -9.01
C GLY A 10 7.86 10.48 -8.93
N GLU A 11 8.96 11.20 -8.71
CA GLU A 11 10.29 10.62 -8.52
C GLU A 11 10.31 9.82 -7.21
N TYR A 12 10.81 8.57 -7.25
CA TYR A 12 10.74 7.67 -6.11
C TYR A 12 11.38 8.24 -4.83
N ALA A 13 12.52 8.93 -4.96
CA ALA A 13 13.19 9.55 -3.82
C ALA A 13 12.31 10.62 -3.14
N ARG A 14 11.68 11.50 -3.95
CA ARG A 14 10.77 12.54 -3.45
C ARG A 14 9.49 11.95 -2.88
N ALA A 15 8.89 10.98 -3.57
CA ALA A 15 7.68 10.31 -3.08
C ALA A 15 7.92 9.66 -1.70
N LEU A 16 9.07 9.01 -1.49
CA LEU A 16 9.44 8.45 -0.20
C LEU A 16 9.66 9.53 0.88
N GLN A 17 10.32 10.63 0.54
CA GLN A 17 10.48 11.78 1.45
C GLN A 17 9.13 12.36 1.86
N LEU A 18 8.23 12.56 0.90
CA LEU A 18 6.88 13.06 1.15
C LEU A 18 6.07 12.10 2.04
N GLY A 19 6.15 10.80 1.78
CA GLY A 19 5.53 9.78 2.63
C GLY A 19 6.02 9.83 4.08
N LYS A 20 7.34 9.97 4.30
CA LYS A 20 7.92 10.17 5.64
C LYS A 20 7.44 11.47 6.28
N ALA A 21 7.41 12.57 5.52
CA ALA A 21 6.96 13.87 6.00
C ALA A 21 5.50 13.83 6.45
N VAL A 22 4.61 13.17 5.70
CA VAL A 22 3.19 13.00 6.07
C VAL A 22 3.05 12.19 7.35
N LYS A 23 3.77 11.05 7.48
CA LYS A 23 3.74 10.23 8.69
C LYS A 23 4.19 11.02 9.92
N ASN A 24 5.29 11.76 9.78
CA ASN A 24 5.81 12.63 10.84
C ASN A 24 4.83 13.74 11.19
N ALA A 25 4.21 14.39 10.20
CA ALA A 25 3.23 15.43 10.44
C ALA A 25 2.00 14.91 11.19
N ILE A 26 1.51 13.70 10.88
CA ILE A 26 0.41 13.07 11.63
C ILE A 26 0.84 12.85 13.10
N LYS A 27 2.03 12.28 13.31
CA LYS A 27 2.55 12.02 14.65
C LYS A 27 2.76 13.30 15.47
N THR A 28 3.30 14.36 14.88
CA THR A 28 3.64 15.59 15.62
C THR A 28 2.46 16.55 15.77
N ARG A 29 1.56 16.63 14.77
CA ARG A 29 0.46 17.59 14.77
C ARG A 29 -0.86 17.02 15.30
N VAL A 30 -1.07 15.71 15.20
CA VAL A 30 -2.33 15.07 15.64
C VAL A 30 -2.14 14.31 16.95
N GLY A 31 -1.03 13.57 17.10
CA GLY A 31 -0.68 12.95 18.38
C GLY A 31 0.45 11.93 18.32
N ILE A 32 1.33 11.95 19.32
CA ILE A 32 2.55 11.11 19.38
C ILE A 32 2.25 9.61 19.40
N ALA A 33 1.07 9.22 19.91
CA ALA A 33 0.60 7.84 19.97
C ALA A 33 0.04 7.32 18.63
N LEU A 34 -0.19 8.21 17.65
CA LEU A 34 -0.72 7.81 16.35
C LEU A 34 0.39 7.28 15.45
N ARG A 35 0.14 6.10 14.89
CA ARG A 35 0.97 5.47 13.85
C ARG A 35 0.20 5.49 12.54
N SER A 36 0.87 5.81 11.45
CA SER A 36 0.26 5.84 10.12
C SER A 36 1.12 5.06 9.14
N SER A 37 0.51 4.26 8.27
CA SER A 37 1.25 3.56 7.21
C SER A 37 0.93 4.16 5.86
N VAL A 38 1.95 4.29 5.01
CA VAL A 38 1.84 4.90 3.68
C VAL A 38 2.33 3.92 2.63
N GLY A 39 1.58 3.79 1.54
CA GLY A 39 1.95 2.98 0.38
C GLY A 39 2.07 3.86 -0.85
N LEU A 40 3.13 3.63 -1.62
CA LEU A 40 3.44 4.31 -2.88
C LEU A 40 3.50 3.26 -3.98
N ALA A 41 2.86 3.50 -5.12
CA ALA A 41 2.87 2.57 -6.26
C ALA A 41 2.42 3.26 -7.55
N PRO A 42 2.57 2.60 -8.72
CA PRO A 42 2.17 3.16 -10.02
C PRO A 42 0.66 3.39 -10.18
N ASN A 43 -0.17 2.75 -9.36
CA ASN A 43 -1.61 2.95 -9.37
C ASN A 43 -2.23 2.86 -7.96
N ARG A 44 -3.50 3.29 -7.86
CA ARG A 44 -4.23 3.38 -6.59
C ARG A 44 -4.42 2.04 -5.88
N LEU A 45 -4.68 0.97 -6.63
CA LEU A 45 -4.88 -0.37 -6.08
C LEU A 45 -3.58 -0.86 -5.43
N LEU A 46 -2.47 -0.82 -6.17
CA LEU A 46 -1.16 -1.22 -5.67
C LEU A 46 -0.69 -0.32 -4.52
N ALA A 47 -1.00 0.98 -4.54
CA ALA A 47 -0.65 1.87 -3.43
C ALA A 47 -1.40 1.49 -2.15
N LYS A 48 -2.67 1.05 -2.28
CA LYS A 48 -3.46 0.54 -1.15
C LYS A 48 -2.91 -0.80 -0.63
N VAL A 49 -2.47 -1.68 -1.51
CA VAL A 49 -1.77 -2.92 -1.14
C VAL A 49 -0.47 -2.60 -0.39
N ALA A 50 0.42 -1.79 -0.99
CA ALA A 50 1.68 -1.36 -0.40
C ALA A 50 1.50 -0.80 1.03
N SER A 51 0.45 0.00 1.24
CA SER A 51 0.16 0.61 2.56
C SER A 51 -0.16 -0.39 3.68
N ASN A 52 -0.54 -1.62 3.31
CA ASN A 52 -0.84 -2.70 4.26
C ASN A 52 0.38 -3.59 4.56
N MET A 53 1.32 -3.74 3.61
CA MET A 53 2.40 -4.74 3.68
C MET A 53 3.32 -4.60 4.90
N GLN A 54 3.52 -3.39 5.42
CA GLN A 54 4.44 -3.12 6.53
C GLN A 54 3.72 -2.43 7.71
N LYS A 55 2.45 -2.75 7.94
CA LYS A 55 1.74 -2.24 9.12
C LYS A 55 2.25 -2.90 10.42
N PRO A 56 2.20 -2.19 11.56
CA PRO A 56 1.88 -0.77 11.73
C PRO A 56 3.08 0.16 11.44
N ASP A 57 2.80 1.44 11.16
CA ASP A 57 3.82 2.49 10.93
C ASP A 57 4.83 2.24 9.78
N GLY A 58 4.50 1.40 8.80
CA GLY A 58 5.31 1.22 7.59
C GLY A 58 5.30 2.35 6.57
N LEU A 59 6.24 2.30 5.64
CA LEU A 59 6.29 3.09 4.41
C LEU A 59 6.81 2.19 3.28
N THR A 60 5.92 1.80 2.38
CA THR A 60 6.24 0.83 1.33
C THR A 60 6.14 1.49 -0.04
N LEU A 61 7.13 1.25 -0.90
CA LEU A 61 7.11 1.61 -2.31
C LEU A 61 7.12 0.32 -3.13
N ILE A 62 6.13 0.15 -4.01
CA ILE A 62 6.13 -0.87 -5.06
C ILE A 62 6.54 -0.18 -6.36
N ARG A 63 7.60 -0.65 -7.00
CA ARG A 63 8.06 -0.22 -8.32
C ARG A 63 7.61 -1.21 -9.38
N PRO A 64 7.57 -0.81 -10.67
CA PRO A 64 7.34 -1.76 -11.75
C PRO A 64 8.31 -2.96 -11.73
N THR A 65 9.54 -2.75 -11.29
CA THR A 65 10.57 -3.80 -11.16
C THR A 65 10.33 -4.78 -10.01
N ASP A 66 9.45 -4.45 -9.06
CA ASP A 66 9.12 -5.34 -7.94
C ASP A 66 7.96 -6.28 -8.30
N LEU A 67 7.34 -6.09 -9.48
CA LEU A 67 6.17 -6.82 -9.94
C LEU A 67 6.54 -7.93 -10.93
N PRO A 68 5.84 -9.09 -10.89
CA PRO A 68 4.75 -9.43 -9.96
C PRO A 68 5.21 -9.97 -8.61
N ASP A 69 6.52 -10.19 -8.42
CA ASP A 69 7.08 -10.96 -7.30
C ASP A 69 6.59 -10.53 -5.92
N CYS A 70 6.50 -9.22 -5.65
CA CYS A 70 6.02 -8.73 -4.36
C CYS A 70 4.54 -9.04 -4.08
N LEU A 71 3.76 -9.38 -5.10
CA LEU A 71 2.34 -9.73 -4.98
C LEU A 71 2.12 -11.22 -4.72
N HIS A 72 3.06 -12.09 -5.07
CA HIS A 72 2.91 -13.54 -4.88
C HIS A 72 2.86 -13.99 -3.41
N GLN A 73 3.25 -13.11 -2.50
CA GLN A 73 3.19 -13.36 -1.05
C GLN A 73 1.82 -12.99 -0.44
N LEU A 74 0.92 -12.39 -1.22
CA LEU A 74 -0.37 -11.93 -0.75
C LEU A 74 -1.42 -13.03 -0.85
N GLU A 75 -2.28 -13.10 0.15
CA GLU A 75 -3.52 -13.87 0.06
C GLU A 75 -4.57 -13.10 -0.74
N LEU A 76 -5.57 -13.81 -1.26
CA LEU A 76 -6.70 -13.19 -1.96
C LEU A 76 -7.33 -12.06 -1.13
N THR A 77 -7.45 -12.23 0.20
CA THR A 77 -8.08 -11.25 1.08
C THR A 77 -7.22 -10.03 1.39
N ASP A 78 -5.93 -10.05 1.05
CA ASP A 78 -5.06 -8.86 1.14
C ASP A 78 -5.39 -7.84 0.04
N LEU A 79 -5.98 -8.31 -1.07
CA LEU A 79 -6.35 -7.46 -2.19
C LEU A 79 -7.62 -6.65 -1.87
N PRO A 80 -7.57 -5.31 -2.05
CA PRO A 80 -8.74 -4.46 -1.82
C PRO A 80 -9.93 -4.90 -2.67
N GLY A 81 -11.07 -5.11 -2.00
CA GLY A 81 -12.31 -5.54 -2.64
C GLY A 81 -12.59 -7.04 -2.48
N ILE A 82 -11.60 -7.85 -2.09
CA ILE A 82 -11.78 -9.28 -1.83
C ILE A 82 -12.01 -9.52 -0.34
N GLY A 83 -13.27 -9.77 0.03
CA GLY A 83 -13.63 -10.22 1.38
C GLY A 83 -13.80 -11.74 1.45
N LYS A 84 -13.95 -12.27 2.68
CA LYS A 84 -14.10 -13.71 2.97
C LYS A 84 -15.13 -14.45 2.11
N GLN A 85 -16.24 -13.79 1.75
CA GLN A 85 -17.26 -14.43 0.91
C GLN A 85 -16.84 -14.53 -0.56
N MET A 86 -16.07 -13.57 -1.06
CA MET A 86 -15.56 -13.60 -2.43
C MET A 86 -14.38 -14.57 -2.56
N GLU A 87 -13.51 -14.62 -1.55
CA GLU A 87 -12.47 -15.65 -1.42
C GLU A 87 -13.07 -17.07 -1.52
N LYS A 88 -14.14 -17.38 -0.77
CA LYS A 88 -14.84 -18.67 -0.90
C LYS A 88 -15.34 -18.95 -2.32
N ARG A 89 -15.75 -17.92 -3.07
CA ARG A 89 -16.18 -18.07 -4.47
C ARG A 89 -14.98 -18.37 -5.38
N PHE A 90 -13.84 -17.71 -5.16
CA PHE A 90 -12.60 -18.01 -5.87
C PHE A 90 -12.12 -19.44 -5.60
N HIS A 91 -12.11 -19.89 -4.33
CA HIS A 91 -11.73 -21.25 -3.99
C HIS A 91 -12.62 -22.31 -4.65
N ARG A 92 -13.94 -22.10 -4.71
CA ARG A 92 -14.87 -22.99 -5.44
C ARG A 92 -14.61 -23.02 -6.96
N ALA A 93 -14.03 -21.96 -7.50
CA ALA A 93 -13.61 -21.88 -8.90
C ALA A 93 -12.17 -22.35 -9.15
N GLY A 94 -11.48 -22.88 -8.12
CA GLY A 94 -10.10 -23.36 -8.23
C GLY A 94 -9.03 -22.25 -8.26
N ILE A 95 -9.37 -21.04 -7.84
CA ILE A 95 -8.47 -19.88 -7.77
C ILE A 95 -8.09 -19.66 -6.31
N PHE A 96 -6.80 -19.70 -5.99
CA PHE A 96 -6.28 -19.63 -4.61
C PHE A 96 -5.32 -18.46 -4.35
N THR A 97 -4.91 -17.74 -5.41
CA THR A 97 -3.94 -16.62 -5.38
C THR A 97 -4.34 -15.55 -6.38
#